data_AF-A0AAE0XQC4-F1
#
_entry.id   AF-A0AAE0XQC4-F1
#
_cell.length_a   1.000
_cell.length_b   1.000
_cell.length_c   1.000
_cell.angle_alpha   90.00
_cell.angle_beta   90.00
_cell.angle_gamma   90.00
#
_symmetry.space_group_name_H-M   'P 1'
#
loop_
_entity.id
_entity.type
_entity.pdbx_description
1 polymer ?
#
loop_
_entity_poly.entity_id
_entity_poly.type
_entity_poly.pdbx_seq_one_letter_code
_entity_poly.pdbx_strand_id
1 'polypeptide(L)'
;MTEFLMARTIKLFALFFILAVVSAQKDEGSSLTNEAFLNADSGSGAGEIDGQPEISTCTAEFAREPDHTMCLMDDNRVLNTGVSERQKKVIIDYHNKVRRTVQPSATDLTPLVWDDNLARVAQKLTKQCKIEHDKNRKIPSYGMFVGQNLAAGQRNWKKAMQSWFDEVQLYRYGENADQYLGLGGWKKIGHYTQMVQNATHRVGCGFARCARTRYGKYYACNYAQGQSSTIYPYTRGERCSACPNSCRNGLCACNGKLCLNRGELDLDTCTCKCPKLYGGDDCSILNCPASDPFYCRRSLLPDDCQVYANVPHLCPFMCGVCGEQPLPIASNLQKSNKNRPKGKTTTTTTTTTPPPFISPYNCTYKGLRSSLEECKKFGDRGSDTRACVSKGGQFGCEDCERYYNVKTDYCPVLCGLCDAPCGGKVCVNGGVLDPDACKCDCTPPYFGDTCQELKCPEKDKWHCSVLQASHCKDYINVPYDCPHLCGICA
;
A
#
# COMPACT_ATOMS: atom_id res chain seq x y z
N MET A 1 4.53 70.05 -25.32
CA MET A 1 4.18 69.90 -23.89
C MET A 1 2.88 69.09 -23.85
N THR A 2 2.96 67.79 -24.14
CA THR A 2 2.99 66.68 -23.16
C THR A 2 1.69 66.56 -22.35
N GLU A 3 0.96 65.51 -22.74
CA GLU A 3 -0.07 64.75 -22.02
C GLU A 3 -1.48 65.33 -21.88
N PHE A 4 -2.25 65.17 -22.97
CA PHE A 4 -3.67 64.78 -22.96
C PHE A 4 -4.05 64.31 -24.39
N LEU A 5 -4.31 63.01 -24.62
CA LEU A 5 -5.44 62.45 -25.38
C LEU A 5 -5.26 60.96 -25.81
N MET A 6 -6.41 60.27 -25.84
CA MET A 6 -6.77 59.03 -26.56
C MET A 6 -6.30 57.68 -25.98
N ALA A 7 -7.01 56.56 -26.10
CA ALA A 7 -8.41 56.19 -26.33
C ALA A 7 -8.45 54.65 -26.43
N ARG A 8 -9.47 54.00 -25.84
CA ARG A 8 -10.11 52.72 -26.26
C ARG A 8 -9.27 51.42 -26.38
N THR A 9 -9.98 50.31 -26.18
CA THR A 9 -9.57 48.87 -26.27
C THR A 9 -8.79 48.39 -25.04
N ILE A 10 -9.20 47.37 -24.28
CA ILE A 10 -9.52 45.98 -24.67
C ILE A 10 -10.51 45.38 -23.65
N LYS A 11 -11.67 44.93 -24.13
CA LYS A 11 -12.47 43.83 -23.55
C LYS A 11 -12.11 42.55 -24.33
N LEU A 12 -12.32 41.39 -23.69
CA LEU A 12 -12.07 39.99 -24.12
C LEU A 12 -10.67 39.47 -23.78
N PHE A 13 -10.59 38.56 -22.81
CA PHE A 13 -10.02 37.20 -22.97
C PHE A 13 -10.30 36.39 -21.68
N ALA A 14 -11.55 35.95 -21.55
CA ALA A 14 -11.96 34.81 -20.74
C ALA A 14 -13.00 34.04 -21.55
N LEU A 15 -12.95 32.70 -21.47
CA LEU A 15 -13.64 31.68 -22.27
C LEU A 15 -13.06 31.43 -23.66
N PHE A 16 -12.37 30.29 -23.81
CA PHE A 16 -12.60 29.28 -24.86
C PHE A 16 -11.77 28.02 -24.55
N PHE A 17 -12.37 27.09 -23.81
CA PHE A 17 -11.98 25.68 -23.82
C PHE A 17 -13.29 24.90 -23.82
N ILE A 18 -13.67 24.36 -24.98
CA ILE A 18 -14.46 23.14 -25.21
C ILE A 18 -14.69 23.01 -26.74
N LEU A 19 -14.50 21.78 -27.25
CA LEU A 19 -14.82 21.24 -28.59
C LEU A 19 -13.91 21.58 -29.78
N ALA A 20 -13.01 20.65 -30.11
CA ALA A 20 -12.84 20.16 -31.48
C ALA A 20 -12.20 18.75 -31.45
N VAL A 21 -13.04 17.73 -31.65
CA VAL A 21 -12.68 16.35 -31.95
C VAL A 21 -13.01 16.14 -33.43
N VAL A 22 -12.05 15.59 -34.17
CA VAL A 22 -12.15 14.83 -35.43
C VAL A 22 -12.69 15.58 -36.65
N SER A 23 -11.82 15.77 -37.66
CA SER A 23 -12.08 15.53 -39.09
C SER A 23 -10.82 15.78 -39.91
N ALA A 24 -10.05 14.74 -40.22
CA ALA A 24 -9.17 14.67 -41.39
C ALA A 24 -8.66 13.24 -41.58
N GLN A 25 -9.51 12.38 -42.17
CA GLN A 25 -9.05 11.20 -42.90
C GLN A 25 -10.13 10.80 -43.89
N LYS A 26 -9.88 11.02 -45.18
CA LYS A 26 -10.41 10.17 -46.24
C LYS A 26 -9.57 10.26 -47.52
N ASP A 27 -9.53 9.10 -48.17
CA ASP A 27 -9.15 8.79 -49.55
C ASP A 27 -7.66 8.58 -49.81
N GLU A 28 -7.16 7.53 -50.47
CA GLU A 28 -7.68 6.30 -51.11
C GLU A 28 -6.40 5.41 -51.26
N GLY A 29 -6.38 4.10 -51.00
CA GLY A 29 -6.75 3.08 -51.99
C GLY A 29 -5.51 2.41 -52.64
N SER A 30 -5.61 1.10 -52.88
CA SER A 30 -4.71 0.19 -53.62
C SER A 30 -3.59 -0.51 -52.82
N SER A 31 -3.66 -1.79 -52.44
CA SER A 31 -3.90 -3.04 -53.21
C SER A 31 -2.67 -3.56 -53.96
N LEU A 32 -2.14 -4.66 -53.41
CA LEU A 32 -1.70 -5.90 -54.08
C LEU A 32 -0.35 -6.01 -54.82
N THR A 33 0.23 -7.20 -54.57
CA THR A 33 1.16 -8.00 -55.40
C THR A 33 2.62 -7.54 -55.44
N ASN A 34 3.62 -8.41 -55.54
CA ASN A 34 3.73 -9.87 -55.46
C ASN A 34 5.25 -10.18 -55.36
N GLU A 35 5.55 -11.28 -54.69
CA GLU A 35 6.54 -12.31 -55.07
C GLU A 35 8.03 -11.95 -55.25
N ALA A 36 8.99 -12.85 -55.08
CA ALA A 36 9.13 -14.14 -54.41
C ALA A 36 10.57 -14.64 -54.73
N PHE A 37 10.99 -15.69 -54.03
CA PHE A 37 11.95 -16.73 -54.47
C PHE A 37 13.44 -16.30 -54.60
N LEU A 38 14.47 -17.09 -54.25
CA LEU A 38 14.66 -18.48 -53.81
C LEU A 38 16.13 -18.61 -53.33
N ASN A 39 16.39 -19.36 -52.25
CA ASN A 39 17.19 -20.61 -52.30
C ASN A 39 17.60 -21.06 -50.89
N ALA A 40 17.21 -22.30 -50.60
CA ALA A 40 17.73 -23.12 -49.53
C ALA A 40 18.99 -23.86 -50.01
N ASP A 41 19.97 -24.12 -49.15
CA ASP A 41 20.33 -25.51 -48.81
C ASP A 41 21.18 -25.64 -47.52
N SER A 42 20.85 -26.73 -46.82
CA SER A 42 21.40 -27.53 -45.71
C SER A 42 22.74 -27.25 -44.99
N GLY A 43 22.71 -27.50 -43.67
CA GLY A 43 23.90 -27.79 -42.85
C GLY A 43 23.62 -27.85 -41.34
N SER A 44 23.43 -29.06 -40.82
CA SER A 44 23.09 -29.48 -39.45
C SER A 44 24.00 -29.05 -38.30
N GLY A 45 23.43 -28.83 -37.10
CA GLY A 45 24.05 -29.27 -35.83
C GLY A 45 24.01 -28.32 -34.63
N ALA A 46 23.14 -28.65 -33.67
CA ALA A 46 23.23 -28.44 -32.22
C ALA A 46 23.21 -27.01 -31.62
N GLY A 47 22.20 -26.78 -30.77
CA GLY A 47 22.26 -25.79 -29.69
C GLY A 47 21.12 -24.77 -29.68
N GLU A 48 19.89 -25.20 -29.43
CA GLU A 48 18.81 -24.28 -29.06
C GLU A 48 19.00 -23.94 -27.57
N ILE A 49 19.84 -22.94 -27.29
CA ILE A 49 19.80 -22.22 -26.02
C ILE A 49 18.77 -21.13 -26.21
N ASP A 50 17.61 -21.30 -25.58
CA ASP A 50 16.57 -20.30 -25.44
C ASP A 50 17.21 -19.01 -24.91
N GLY A 51 17.39 -18.05 -25.82
CA GLY A 51 18.03 -16.78 -25.55
C GLY A 51 17.11 -15.92 -24.71
N GLN A 52 17.17 -16.06 -23.38
CA GLN A 52 16.80 -14.96 -22.50
C GLN A 52 17.60 -13.74 -22.95
N PRO A 53 16.95 -12.58 -23.20
CA PRO A 53 17.68 -11.38 -23.58
C PRO A 53 18.71 -11.12 -22.47
N GLU A 54 19.99 -10.98 -22.82
CA GLU A 54 21.01 -10.62 -21.84
C GLU A 54 20.59 -9.29 -21.19
N ILE A 55 20.07 -9.39 -19.96
CA ILE A 55 19.66 -8.26 -19.16
C ILE A 55 20.93 -7.61 -18.61
N SER A 56 21.67 -6.92 -19.47
CA SER A 56 23.05 -6.49 -19.19
C SER A 56 23.21 -5.43 -18.11
N THR A 57 22.13 -4.99 -17.46
CA THR A 57 22.18 -4.05 -16.31
C THR A 57 21.66 -4.63 -15.00
N CYS A 58 21.13 -5.85 -14.99
CA CYS A 58 20.61 -6.41 -13.75
C CYS A 58 21.74 -6.88 -12.83
N THR A 59 21.74 -6.43 -11.58
CA THR A 59 22.67 -6.98 -10.58
C THR A 59 22.27 -8.42 -10.25
N ALA A 60 23.25 -9.25 -9.89
CA ALA A 60 23.01 -10.68 -9.62
C ALA A 60 21.92 -10.93 -8.57
N GLU A 61 21.78 -10.02 -7.59
CA GLU A 61 20.72 -10.04 -6.57
C GLU A 61 19.29 -9.98 -7.15
N PHE A 62 19.11 -9.45 -8.37
CA PHE A 62 17.81 -9.31 -9.04
C PHE A 62 17.70 -10.15 -10.32
N ALA A 63 18.70 -10.98 -10.63
CA ALA A 63 18.74 -11.72 -11.90
C ALA A 63 17.54 -12.66 -12.11
N ARG A 64 16.85 -13.08 -11.03
CA ARG A 64 15.65 -13.92 -11.09
C ARG A 64 14.34 -13.12 -11.25
N GLU A 65 14.41 -11.80 -11.28
CA GLU A 65 13.27 -10.88 -11.37
C GLU A 65 13.48 -9.97 -12.60
N PRO A 66 13.27 -10.48 -13.83
CA PRO A 66 13.63 -9.77 -15.06
C PRO A 66 12.86 -8.45 -15.26
N ASP A 67 11.72 -8.28 -14.60
CA ASP A 67 10.92 -7.05 -14.61
C ASP A 67 11.30 -6.06 -13.49
N HIS A 68 12.32 -6.40 -12.68
CA HIS A 68 12.79 -5.56 -11.59
C HIS A 68 13.38 -4.24 -12.11
N THR A 69 13.16 -3.16 -11.37
CA THR A 69 13.67 -1.82 -11.69
C THR A 69 15.18 -1.81 -11.96
N MET A 70 15.93 -2.65 -11.24
CA MET A 70 17.38 -2.78 -11.39
C MET A 70 17.82 -3.42 -12.70
N CYS A 71 16.93 -4.14 -13.39
CA CYS A 71 17.15 -4.73 -14.70
C CYS A 71 16.91 -3.74 -15.86
N LEU A 72 16.41 -2.53 -15.60
CA LEU A 72 16.11 -1.54 -16.64
C LEU A 72 17.39 -0.87 -17.19
N MET A 73 17.44 -0.62 -18.49
CA MET A 73 18.50 0.20 -19.08
C MET A 73 18.36 1.66 -18.65
N ASP A 74 19.47 2.34 -18.34
CA ASP A 74 19.45 3.76 -18.04
C ASP A 74 19.14 4.56 -19.32
N ASP A 75 18.32 5.62 -19.22
CA ASP A 75 17.97 6.45 -20.37
C ASP A 75 19.17 7.32 -20.81
N ASN A 76 19.44 7.39 -22.10
CA ASN A 76 20.57 8.14 -22.65
C ASN A 76 20.46 9.68 -22.47
N ARG A 77 19.28 10.18 -22.06
CA ARG A 77 19.04 11.60 -21.78
C ARG A 77 19.47 12.03 -20.38
N VAL A 78 19.91 11.12 -19.52
CA VAL A 78 20.35 11.44 -18.16
C VAL A 78 21.57 12.37 -18.19
N LEU A 79 21.47 13.52 -17.52
CA LEU A 79 22.51 14.55 -17.43
C LEU A 79 23.23 14.59 -16.08
N ASN A 80 22.47 14.43 -14.99
CA ASN A 80 22.99 14.45 -13.62
C ASN A 80 22.11 13.55 -12.74
N THR A 81 22.69 12.87 -11.76
CA THR A 81 21.99 11.93 -10.89
C THR A 81 22.48 12.00 -9.46
N GLY A 82 21.80 11.29 -8.57
CA GLY A 82 22.24 11.09 -7.19
C GLY A 82 21.63 12.08 -6.21
N VAL A 83 21.71 11.69 -4.95
CA VAL A 83 21.22 12.45 -3.80
C VAL A 83 22.40 12.67 -2.85
N SER A 84 22.88 13.90 -2.77
CA SER A 84 23.97 14.29 -1.86
C SER A 84 23.59 14.14 -0.39
N GLU A 85 24.57 14.00 0.51
CA GLU A 85 24.33 13.91 1.96
C GLU A 85 23.49 15.08 2.50
N ARG A 86 23.72 16.30 2.00
CA ARG A 86 22.88 17.46 2.34
C ARG A 86 21.42 17.25 1.93
N GLN A 87 21.18 16.67 0.76
CA GLN A 87 19.82 16.37 0.29
C GLN A 87 19.20 15.22 1.08
N LYS A 88 19.95 14.15 1.40
CA LYS A 88 19.49 13.06 2.27
C LYS A 88 19.00 13.62 3.61
N LYS A 89 19.78 14.50 4.24
CA LYS A 89 19.37 15.19 5.47
C LYS A 89 18.08 15.99 5.29
N VAL A 90 17.97 16.78 4.23
CA VAL A 90 16.75 17.55 3.93
C VAL A 90 15.53 16.63 3.77
N ILE A 91 15.69 15.48 3.12
CA ILE A 91 14.63 14.50 2.91
C ILE A 91 14.17 13.93 4.25
N ILE A 92 15.10 13.42 5.06
CA ILE A 92 14.80 12.81 6.36
C ILE A 92 14.17 13.84 7.32
N ASP A 93 14.76 15.04 7.42
CA ASP A 93 14.24 16.10 8.29
C ASP A 93 12.82 16.50 7.90
N TYR A 94 12.53 16.60 6.60
CA TYR A 94 11.20 16.98 6.12
C TYR A 94 10.16 15.91 6.43
N HIS A 95 10.45 14.63 6.13
CA HIS A 95 9.55 13.52 6.45
C HIS A 95 9.27 13.46 7.96
N ASN A 96 10.31 13.54 8.78
CA ASN A 96 10.18 13.47 10.22
C ASN A 96 9.53 14.72 10.82
N LYS A 97 9.63 15.88 10.16
CA LYS A 97 8.82 17.05 10.51
C LYS A 97 7.34 16.78 10.25
N VAL A 98 6.98 16.32 9.05
CA VAL A 98 5.60 16.01 8.67
C VAL A 98 4.97 15.01 9.64
N ARG A 99 5.68 13.91 9.95
CA ARG A 99 5.22 12.86 10.87
C ARG A 99 4.99 13.37 12.29
N ARG A 100 5.81 14.32 12.76
CA ARG A 100 5.61 14.97 14.08
C ARG A 100 4.44 15.94 14.11
N THR A 101 3.91 16.37 12.96
CA THR A 101 2.89 17.43 12.89
C THR A 101 1.55 16.93 12.38
N VAL A 102 1.34 15.61 12.31
CA VAL A 102 0.07 15.05 11.87
C VAL A 102 -1.07 15.47 12.79
N GLN A 103 -2.24 15.67 12.17
CA GLN A 103 -3.51 15.86 12.84
C GLN A 103 -4.53 14.90 12.18
N PRO A 104 -5.28 14.10 12.96
CA PRO A 104 -5.16 13.88 14.41
C PRO A 104 -3.77 13.35 14.82
N SER A 105 -3.44 13.44 16.12
CA SER A 105 -2.16 12.93 16.62
C SER A 105 -2.08 11.41 16.49
N ALA A 106 -0.86 10.90 16.36
CA ALA A 106 -0.59 9.48 16.17
C ALA A 106 0.14 8.86 17.36
N THR A 107 -0.21 7.62 17.70
CA THR A 107 0.41 6.87 18.80
C THR A 107 1.71 6.19 18.40
N ASP A 108 1.85 5.84 17.12
CA ASP A 108 2.75 4.78 16.62
C ASP A 108 3.65 5.21 15.44
N LEU A 109 3.76 6.52 15.17
CA LEU A 109 4.65 7.02 14.12
C LEU A 109 6.11 6.94 14.56
N THR A 110 6.92 6.27 13.76
CA THR A 110 8.39 6.18 13.93
C THR A 110 9.12 7.27 13.13
N PRO A 111 10.32 7.73 13.52
CA PRO A 111 11.13 8.55 12.64
C PRO A 111 11.66 7.69 11.48
N LEU A 112 11.51 8.19 10.24
CA LEU A 112 12.13 7.59 9.08
C LEU A 112 13.64 7.77 9.14
N VAL A 113 14.34 6.70 8.78
CA VAL A 113 15.80 6.68 8.62
C VAL A 113 16.14 6.41 7.15
N TRP A 114 17.27 6.95 6.69
CA TRP A 114 17.73 6.76 5.33
C TRP A 114 18.14 5.30 5.09
N ASP A 115 17.79 4.76 3.92
CA ASP A 115 18.22 3.43 3.50
C ASP A 115 18.78 3.43 2.07
N ASP A 116 20.03 2.98 1.93
CA ASP A 116 20.73 2.98 0.65
C ASP A 116 20.24 1.89 -0.32
N ASN A 117 19.64 0.80 0.15
CA ASN A 117 19.04 -0.22 -0.72
C ASN A 117 17.78 0.33 -1.40
N LEU A 118 16.91 1.00 -0.62
CA LEU A 118 15.76 1.72 -1.18
C LEU A 118 16.20 2.82 -2.15
N ALA A 119 17.24 3.58 -1.79
CA ALA A 119 17.76 4.68 -2.59
C ALA A 119 18.35 4.19 -3.92
N ARG A 120 19.06 3.05 -3.92
CA ARG A 120 19.61 2.43 -5.13
C ARG A 120 18.53 2.14 -6.16
N VAL A 121 17.42 1.51 -5.73
CA VAL A 121 16.28 1.20 -6.59
C VAL A 121 15.56 2.47 -7.05
N ALA A 122 15.28 3.41 -6.15
CA ALA A 122 14.66 4.68 -6.50
C ALA A 122 15.51 5.50 -7.50
N GLN A 123 16.84 5.46 -7.33
CA GLN A 123 17.78 6.12 -8.23
C GLN A 123 17.72 5.52 -9.63
N LYS A 124 17.68 4.19 -9.74
CA LYS A 124 17.53 3.49 -11.00
C LYS A 124 16.22 3.85 -11.72
N LEU A 125 15.11 3.99 -10.97
CA LEU A 125 13.85 4.47 -11.54
C LEU A 125 13.95 5.88 -12.10
N THR A 126 14.54 6.83 -11.36
CA THR A 126 14.62 8.22 -11.87
C THR A 126 15.44 8.34 -13.15
N LYS A 127 16.40 7.45 -13.38
CA LYS A 127 17.19 7.38 -14.62
C LYS A 127 16.40 6.92 -15.85
N GLN A 128 15.14 6.50 -15.68
CA GLN A 128 14.23 6.21 -16.79
C GLN A 128 13.61 7.47 -17.39
N CYS A 129 13.80 8.64 -16.75
CA CYS A 129 13.32 9.94 -17.23
C CYS A 129 11.82 9.99 -17.56
N LYS A 130 11.02 9.21 -16.81
CA LYS A 130 9.56 9.10 -16.91
C LYS A 130 8.92 9.30 -15.54
N ILE A 131 7.66 9.73 -15.53
CA ILE A 131 6.87 9.94 -14.29
C ILE A 131 5.89 8.78 -14.10
N GLU A 132 6.43 7.58 -14.00
CA GLU A 132 5.67 6.33 -13.96
C GLU A 132 6.21 5.45 -12.83
N HIS A 133 5.31 4.81 -12.10
CA HIS A 133 5.67 3.81 -11.13
C HIS A 133 6.29 2.59 -11.85
N ASP A 134 7.36 2.05 -11.29
CA ASP A 134 7.92 0.78 -11.76
C ASP A 134 6.98 -0.40 -11.44
N LYS A 135 7.22 -1.54 -12.10
CA LYS A 135 6.47 -2.79 -11.86
C LYS A 135 6.94 -3.52 -10.61
N ASN A 136 8.25 -3.54 -10.39
CA ASN A 136 8.89 -4.33 -9.35
C ASN A 136 10.08 -3.59 -8.74
N ARG A 137 9.98 -3.29 -7.44
CA ARG A 137 10.93 -2.53 -6.62
C ARG A 137 11.26 -3.22 -5.29
N LYS A 138 11.04 -4.53 -5.23
CA LYS A 138 11.26 -5.32 -4.02
C LYS A 138 12.73 -5.20 -3.60
N ILE A 139 12.99 -5.06 -2.31
CA ILE A 139 14.34 -5.22 -1.78
C ILE A 139 14.46 -6.67 -1.27
N PRO A 140 15.46 -7.44 -1.72
CA PRO A 140 15.67 -8.79 -1.21
C PRO A 140 15.83 -8.76 0.31
N SER A 141 15.36 -9.83 0.97
CA SER A 141 15.40 -9.99 2.44
C SER A 141 14.51 -9.06 3.27
N TYR A 142 13.89 -8.01 2.70
CA TYR A 142 12.93 -7.21 3.48
C TYR A 142 11.64 -7.99 3.74
N GLY A 143 11.22 -8.82 2.78
CA GLY A 143 10.00 -9.61 2.87
C GLY A 143 8.72 -8.76 2.86
N MET A 144 8.81 -7.46 2.55
CA MET A 144 7.72 -6.50 2.65
C MET A 144 7.47 -5.75 1.34
N PHE A 145 6.26 -5.23 1.15
CA PHE A 145 5.94 -4.38 0.01
C PHE A 145 6.65 -3.02 0.14
N VAL A 146 7.24 -2.52 -0.93
CA VAL A 146 7.96 -1.23 -0.92
C VAL A 146 7.06 -0.14 -1.53
N GLY A 147 6.77 0.89 -0.74
CA GLY A 147 6.00 2.06 -1.20
C GLY A 147 6.81 2.96 -2.12
N GLN A 148 6.16 3.88 -2.84
CA GLN A 148 6.84 4.85 -3.69
C GLN A 148 6.07 6.14 -3.87
N ASN A 149 6.77 7.27 -3.78
CA ASN A 149 6.27 8.58 -4.20
C ASN A 149 7.15 9.11 -5.34
N LEU A 150 6.51 9.72 -6.35
CA LEU A 150 7.19 10.29 -7.51
C LEU A 150 6.86 11.78 -7.65
N ALA A 151 7.82 12.56 -8.15
CA ALA A 151 7.59 13.93 -8.57
C ALA A 151 8.43 14.27 -9.79
N ALA A 152 7.96 15.21 -10.61
CA ALA A 152 8.70 15.70 -11.76
C ALA A 152 8.61 17.22 -11.88
N GLY A 153 9.61 17.86 -12.50
CA GLY A 153 9.62 19.30 -12.79
C GLY A 153 9.86 20.20 -11.57
N GLN A 154 9.98 19.62 -10.38
CA GLN A 154 10.16 20.38 -9.15
C GLN A 154 11.53 21.04 -9.07
N ARG A 155 11.58 22.25 -8.49
CA ARG A 155 12.82 23.03 -8.40
C ARG A 155 13.91 22.30 -7.61
N ASN A 156 13.53 21.69 -6.49
CA ASN A 156 14.39 20.96 -5.56
C ASN A 156 13.58 19.96 -4.71
N TRP A 157 14.27 19.14 -3.90
CA TRP A 157 13.68 18.15 -2.99
C TRP A 157 12.61 18.71 -2.04
N LYS A 158 12.83 19.91 -1.48
CA LYS A 158 11.83 20.53 -0.58
C LYS A 158 10.52 20.79 -1.32
N LYS A 159 10.56 21.24 -2.57
CA LYS A 159 9.35 21.45 -3.38
C LYS A 159 8.69 20.14 -3.81
N ALA A 160 9.46 19.10 -4.11
CA ALA A 160 8.92 17.77 -4.37
C ALA A 160 8.18 17.17 -3.16
N MET A 161 8.80 17.20 -1.98
CA MET A 161 8.14 16.70 -0.77
C MET A 161 7.01 17.62 -0.30
N GLN A 162 7.10 18.93 -0.56
CA GLN A 162 5.96 19.84 -0.33
C GLN A 162 4.77 19.44 -1.20
N SER A 163 4.97 19.16 -2.50
CA SER A 163 3.85 18.73 -3.35
C SER A 163 3.21 17.42 -2.92
N TRP A 164 3.98 16.50 -2.34
CA TRP A 164 3.44 15.27 -1.72
C TRP A 164 2.68 15.57 -0.44
N PHE A 165 3.23 16.44 0.41
CA PHE A 165 2.62 16.81 1.69
C PHE A 165 1.36 17.65 1.50
N ASP A 166 1.27 18.48 0.46
CA ASP A 166 0.13 19.38 0.21
C ASP A 166 -1.19 18.61 0.04
N GLU A 167 -1.15 17.33 -0.28
CA GLU A 167 -2.32 16.45 -0.29
C GLU A 167 -2.99 16.29 1.10
N VAL A 168 -2.30 16.65 2.19
CA VAL A 168 -2.90 16.77 3.53
C VAL A 168 -4.10 17.71 3.54
N GLN A 169 -4.11 18.69 2.63
CA GLN A 169 -5.23 19.60 2.48
C GLN A 169 -6.47 18.82 2.05
N LEU A 170 -6.33 17.78 1.23
CA LEU A 170 -7.47 16.97 0.79
C LEU A 170 -7.88 15.91 1.84
N TYR A 171 -6.92 15.42 2.61
CA TYR A 171 -7.08 14.23 3.44
C TYR A 171 -7.86 14.48 4.74
N ARG A 172 -8.69 13.50 5.12
CA ARG A 172 -9.30 13.36 6.44
C ARG A 172 -9.09 11.96 6.99
N TYR A 173 -8.76 11.90 8.28
CA TYR A 173 -8.53 10.64 8.96
C TYR A 173 -9.84 9.88 9.14
N GLY A 174 -9.90 8.66 8.61
CA GLY A 174 -11.11 7.84 8.67
C GLY A 174 -12.08 7.98 7.50
N GLU A 175 -11.91 8.98 6.63
CA GLU A 175 -12.77 9.14 5.45
C GLU A 175 -12.37 8.18 4.31
N ASN A 176 -13.37 7.79 3.51
CA ASN A 176 -13.13 6.86 2.40
C ASN A 176 -12.22 7.51 1.35
N ALA A 177 -11.09 6.87 1.09
CA ALA A 177 -10.09 7.34 0.14
C ALA A 177 -10.61 7.47 -1.32
N ASP A 178 -11.69 6.77 -1.66
CA ASP A 178 -12.34 6.83 -2.98
C ASP A 178 -13.14 8.13 -3.19
N GLN A 179 -13.24 8.99 -2.16
CA GLN A 179 -13.76 10.35 -2.29
C GLN A 179 -12.72 11.32 -2.89
N TYR A 180 -11.44 10.92 -2.97
CA TYR A 180 -10.35 11.80 -3.41
C TYR A 180 -9.77 11.39 -4.77
N LEU A 181 -10.63 11.14 -5.76
CA LEU A 181 -10.19 10.67 -7.08
C LEU A 181 -9.72 11.83 -7.99
N GLY A 182 -8.62 11.58 -8.70
CA GLY A 182 -8.11 12.36 -9.82
C GLY A 182 -8.48 11.74 -11.16
N LEU A 183 -7.99 12.36 -12.24
CA LEU A 183 -8.16 11.84 -13.60
C LEU A 183 -7.65 10.39 -13.68
N GLY A 184 -8.46 9.48 -14.20
CA GLY A 184 -8.12 8.05 -14.30
C GLY A 184 -8.22 7.27 -12.99
N GLY A 185 -8.87 7.80 -11.94
CA GLY A 185 -9.13 7.07 -10.69
C GLY A 185 -7.96 7.06 -9.68
N TRP A 186 -6.91 7.85 -9.92
CA TRP A 186 -5.78 7.95 -8.98
C TRP A 186 -6.19 8.72 -7.72
N LYS A 187 -5.81 8.21 -6.54
CA LYS A 187 -6.11 8.86 -5.26
C LYS A 187 -5.20 10.07 -5.05
N LYS A 188 -5.76 11.28 -4.95
CA LYS A 188 -5.06 12.56 -4.70
C LYS A 188 -4.49 12.70 -3.29
N ILE A 189 -4.51 11.64 -2.48
CA ILE A 189 -4.02 11.61 -1.09
C ILE A 189 -2.89 10.59 -0.86
N GLY A 190 -2.52 9.83 -1.89
CA GLY A 190 -1.60 8.70 -1.78
C GLY A 190 -0.20 9.14 -1.35
N HIS A 191 0.31 10.25 -1.89
CA HIS A 191 1.65 10.71 -1.53
C HIS A 191 1.72 11.15 -0.06
N TYR A 192 0.76 11.94 0.41
CA TYR A 192 0.74 12.37 1.82
C TYR A 192 0.61 11.18 2.76
N THR A 193 -0.36 10.29 2.51
CA THR A 193 -0.62 9.14 3.37
C THR A 193 0.60 8.20 3.44
N GLN A 194 1.45 8.17 2.41
CA GLN A 194 2.70 7.38 2.43
C GLN A 194 3.75 8.04 3.32
N MET A 195 3.85 9.36 3.30
CA MET A 195 4.77 10.10 4.18
C MET A 195 4.43 9.87 5.66
N VAL A 196 3.16 9.64 5.98
CA VAL A 196 2.65 9.46 7.35
C VAL A 196 2.21 8.02 7.65
N GLN A 197 2.67 7.03 6.89
CA GLN A 197 2.37 5.62 7.14
C GLN A 197 3.15 5.11 8.38
N ASN A 198 2.47 4.54 9.37
CA ASN A 198 3.06 4.06 10.63
C ASN A 198 4.04 2.90 10.46
N ALA A 199 3.69 1.94 9.61
CA ALA A 199 4.50 0.77 9.31
C ALA A 199 5.73 1.07 8.45
N THR A 200 5.86 2.31 7.95
CA THR A 200 7.05 2.75 7.24
C THR A 200 8.11 3.25 8.22
N HIS A 201 9.28 2.61 8.18
CA HIS A 201 10.42 2.92 9.07
C HIS A 201 11.63 3.50 8.32
N ARG A 202 11.72 3.24 7.02
CA ARG A 202 12.86 3.64 6.20
C ARG A 202 12.45 4.23 4.88
N VAL A 203 13.28 5.15 4.38
CA VAL A 203 13.10 5.79 3.08
C VAL A 203 14.43 5.92 2.37
N GLY A 204 14.45 5.67 1.07
CA GLY A 204 15.59 5.93 0.21
C GLY A 204 15.13 6.52 -1.10
N CYS A 205 15.83 7.57 -1.56
CA CYS A 205 15.37 8.37 -2.68
C CYS A 205 16.40 8.48 -3.80
N GLY A 206 15.90 8.69 -5.01
CA GLY A 206 16.66 8.88 -6.24
C GLY A 206 16.33 10.20 -6.91
N PHE A 207 17.30 10.75 -7.65
CA PHE A 207 17.13 11.95 -8.45
C PHE A 207 17.80 11.81 -9.81
N ALA A 208 17.15 12.30 -10.86
CA ALA A 208 17.78 12.48 -12.16
C ALA A 208 17.35 13.79 -12.82
N ARG A 209 18.31 14.48 -13.42
CA ARG A 209 18.06 15.55 -14.40
C ARG A 209 18.22 14.96 -15.80
N CYS A 210 17.22 15.13 -16.66
CA CYS A 210 17.21 14.58 -18.01
C CYS A 210 17.07 15.68 -19.06
N ALA A 211 17.82 15.58 -20.16
CA ALA A 211 17.70 16.48 -21.31
C ALA A 211 16.45 16.15 -22.14
N ARG A 212 15.89 17.17 -22.81
CA ARG A 212 14.85 16.96 -23.84
C ARG A 212 13.67 16.11 -23.36
N THR A 213 13.26 16.28 -22.11
CA THR A 213 12.04 15.68 -21.56
C THR A 213 11.07 16.76 -21.09
N ARG A 214 9.77 16.40 -20.99
CA ARG A 214 8.70 17.32 -20.58
C ARG A 214 8.98 18.03 -19.25
N TYR A 215 9.62 17.34 -18.30
CA TYR A 215 9.78 17.82 -16.93
C TYR A 215 11.22 18.15 -16.54
N GLY A 216 12.23 17.61 -17.23
CA GLY A 216 13.66 17.86 -17.00
C GLY A 216 14.26 17.35 -15.68
N LYS A 217 13.48 17.23 -14.60
CA LYS A 217 13.91 16.75 -13.28
C LYS A 217 12.92 15.70 -12.76
N TYR A 218 13.42 14.60 -12.24
CA TYR A 218 12.65 13.47 -11.73
C TYR A 218 13.13 13.09 -10.33
N TYR A 219 12.17 12.83 -9.45
CA TYR A 219 12.38 12.52 -8.04
C TYR A 219 11.58 11.26 -7.71
N ALA A 220 12.18 10.32 -7.01
CA ALA A 220 11.51 9.13 -6.49
C ALA A 220 11.96 8.89 -5.05
N CYS A 221 11.05 8.51 -4.17
CA CYS A 221 11.37 7.96 -2.85
C CYS A 221 10.68 6.62 -2.69
N ASN A 222 11.45 5.59 -2.35
CA ASN A 222 10.98 4.26 -1.98
C ASN A 222 10.92 4.13 -0.46
N TYR A 223 9.92 3.43 0.05
CA TYR A 223 9.61 3.32 1.47
C TYR A 223 9.57 1.85 1.90
N ALA A 224 10.32 1.47 2.94
CA ALA A 224 10.23 0.13 3.52
C ALA A 224 8.87 0.00 4.22
N GLN A 225 7.99 -0.84 3.66
CA GLN A 225 6.54 -0.84 3.82
C GLN A 225 5.86 0.28 3.04
N GLY A 226 5.14 -0.12 1.98
CA GLY A 226 4.15 0.75 1.34
C GLY A 226 2.88 0.88 2.16
N GLN A 227 2.06 1.84 1.77
CA GLN A 227 0.79 2.15 2.43
C GLN A 227 -0.10 0.92 2.55
N SER A 228 -0.41 0.50 3.78
CA SER A 228 -1.43 -0.54 4.02
C SER A 228 -2.84 0.06 4.03
N SER A 229 -2.95 1.37 4.28
CA SER A 229 -4.23 2.05 4.42
C SER A 229 -4.10 3.54 4.11
N THR A 230 -4.81 4.00 3.09
CA THR A 230 -4.95 5.44 2.80
C THR A 230 -6.03 6.13 3.62
N ILE A 231 -6.84 5.38 4.39
CA ILE A 231 -7.88 5.93 5.28
C ILE A 231 -7.29 6.17 6.68
N TYR A 232 -6.52 5.20 7.17
CA TYR A 232 -5.89 5.16 8.48
C TYR A 232 -4.40 4.86 8.32
N PRO A 233 -3.58 5.85 7.94
CA PRO A 233 -2.14 5.65 7.71
C PRO A 233 -1.36 5.48 9.02
N TYR A 234 -1.93 5.86 10.16
CA TYR A 234 -1.36 5.71 11.50
C TYR A 234 -2.46 5.44 12.52
N THR A 235 -2.10 5.07 13.75
CA THR A 235 -3.08 4.87 14.83
C THR A 235 -3.32 6.18 15.54
N ARG A 236 -4.59 6.65 15.56
CA ARG A 236 -4.97 7.89 16.25
C ARG A 236 -4.82 7.75 17.75
N GLY A 237 -4.29 8.78 18.41
CA GLY A 237 -4.23 8.87 19.87
C GLY A 237 -3.13 9.79 20.37
N GLU A 238 -2.86 9.75 21.66
CA GLU A 238 -1.78 10.54 22.27
C GLU A 238 -0.41 10.14 21.69
N ARG A 239 0.44 11.15 21.45
CA ARG A 239 1.76 10.89 20.88
C ARG A 239 2.56 9.95 21.77
N CYS A 240 3.15 8.94 21.14
CA CYS A 240 3.96 7.92 21.79
C CYS A 240 3.22 7.01 22.78
N SER A 241 1.89 6.99 22.85
CA SER A 241 1.19 6.07 23.76
C SER A 241 1.41 4.60 23.42
N ALA A 242 1.79 4.28 22.17
CA ALA A 242 2.17 2.93 21.75
C ALA A 242 3.65 2.60 22.04
N CYS A 243 4.43 3.55 22.56
CA CYS A 243 5.87 3.41 22.75
C CYS A 243 6.42 4.29 23.90
N PRO A 244 5.87 4.18 25.12
CA PRO A 244 6.29 4.99 26.25
C PRO A 244 7.80 4.91 26.52
N ASN A 245 8.43 3.76 26.27
CA ASN A 245 9.86 3.55 26.56
C ASN A 245 10.80 4.01 25.44
N SER A 246 10.31 4.19 24.21
CA SER A 246 11.12 4.55 23.04
C SER A 246 10.77 5.91 22.43
N CYS A 247 9.92 6.70 23.09
CA CYS A 247 9.50 8.02 22.59
C CYS A 247 10.67 9.02 22.49
N ARG A 248 10.84 9.64 21.32
CA ARG A 248 11.75 10.78 21.11
C ARG A 248 11.09 11.82 20.22
N ASN A 249 10.91 13.03 20.75
CA ASN A 249 10.31 14.16 20.03
C ASN A 249 8.94 13.83 19.39
N GLY A 250 8.10 13.10 20.12
CA GLY A 250 6.74 12.73 19.67
C GLY A 250 6.68 11.64 18.61
N LEU A 251 7.74 10.85 18.42
CA LEU A 251 7.79 9.68 17.55
C LEU A 251 8.40 8.47 18.29
N CYS A 252 7.96 7.25 17.96
CA CYS A 252 8.49 5.99 18.47
C CYS A 252 9.86 5.69 17.84
N ALA A 253 10.94 5.96 18.57
CA ALA A 253 12.29 5.98 18.00
C ALA A 253 13.08 4.72 18.35
N CYS A 254 12.99 3.71 17.49
CA CYS A 254 13.77 2.47 17.59
C CYS A 254 15.11 2.52 16.84
N ASN A 255 15.78 3.67 16.82
CA ASN A 255 17.09 3.87 16.16
C ASN A 255 17.16 3.37 14.70
N GLY A 256 16.04 3.41 13.99
CA GLY A 256 15.95 2.91 12.61
C GLY A 256 15.94 1.39 12.46
N LYS A 257 15.73 0.62 13.52
CA LYS A 257 15.63 -0.84 13.45
C LYS A 257 14.60 -1.26 12.41
N LEU A 258 14.98 -2.22 11.58
CA LEU A 258 14.14 -2.82 10.56
C LEU A 258 14.12 -4.32 10.80
N CYS A 259 12.94 -4.89 10.90
CA CYS A 259 12.76 -6.33 11.00
C CYS A 259 12.64 -6.91 9.59
N LEU A 260 13.60 -7.75 9.23
CA LEU A 260 13.69 -8.39 7.92
C LEU A 260 12.72 -9.56 7.80
N ASN A 261 12.56 -10.08 6.59
CA ASN A 261 11.83 -11.31 6.31
C ASN A 261 10.41 -11.36 6.93
N ARG A 262 9.68 -10.24 6.90
CA ARG A 262 8.33 -10.07 7.53
C ARG A 262 8.33 -10.06 9.06
N GLY A 263 9.45 -9.78 9.70
CA GLY A 263 9.46 -9.53 11.13
C GLY A 263 8.64 -8.29 11.50
N GLU A 264 8.00 -8.33 12.67
CA GLU A 264 7.21 -7.23 13.21
C GLU A 264 8.05 -6.48 14.25
N LEU A 265 8.13 -5.16 14.14
CA LEU A 265 8.82 -4.32 15.11
C LEU A 265 7.88 -3.99 16.28
N ASP A 266 8.25 -4.42 17.48
CA ASP A 266 7.65 -3.90 18.71
C ASP A 266 8.17 -2.47 18.94
N LEU A 267 7.25 -1.49 18.92
CA LEU A 267 7.62 -0.08 19.02
C LEU A 267 8.02 0.35 20.42
N ASP A 268 7.59 -0.36 21.47
CA ASP A 268 7.91 -0.01 22.85
C ASP A 268 9.26 -0.60 23.25
N THR A 269 9.48 -1.89 22.95
CA THR A 269 10.72 -2.59 23.31
C THR A 269 11.81 -2.46 22.25
N CYS A 270 11.47 -2.02 21.04
CA CYS A 270 12.36 -1.98 19.89
C CYS A 270 13.01 -3.33 19.57
N THR A 271 12.23 -4.41 19.68
CA THR A 271 12.62 -5.77 19.34
C THR A 271 11.86 -6.26 18.13
N CYS A 272 12.45 -7.20 17.39
CA CYS A 272 11.79 -7.83 16.26
C CYS A 272 11.16 -9.15 16.68
N LYS A 273 9.87 -9.31 16.40
CA LYS A 273 9.18 -10.59 16.44
C LYS A 273 9.33 -11.26 15.08
N CYS A 274 10.14 -12.31 15.03
CA CYS A 274 10.46 -13.00 13.79
C CYS A 274 9.44 -14.09 13.42
N PRO A 275 9.16 -14.30 12.13
CA PRO A 275 8.43 -15.48 11.70
C PRO A 275 9.20 -16.77 12.05
N LYS A 276 8.50 -17.89 12.14
CA LYS A 276 9.03 -19.17 12.66
C LYS A 276 10.35 -19.65 12.01
N LEU A 277 10.59 -19.32 10.74
CA LEU A 277 11.78 -19.73 10.00
C LEU A 277 12.98 -18.77 10.21
N TYR A 278 12.78 -17.65 10.88
CA TYR A 278 13.78 -16.61 11.05
C TYR A 278 14.03 -16.28 12.51
N GLY A 279 15.21 -15.75 12.82
CA GLY A 279 15.60 -15.32 14.15
C GLY A 279 16.72 -14.29 14.12
N GLY A 280 17.34 -14.07 15.27
CA GLY A 280 18.27 -12.96 15.47
C GLY A 280 17.55 -11.66 15.84
N ASP A 281 18.32 -10.61 16.10
CA ASP A 281 17.80 -9.32 16.57
C ASP A 281 16.90 -8.61 15.54
N ASP A 282 17.13 -8.87 14.26
CA ASP A 282 16.47 -8.23 13.10
C ASP A 282 15.81 -9.24 12.15
N CYS A 283 15.69 -10.51 12.54
CA CYS A 283 15.14 -11.59 11.71
C CYS A 283 15.97 -11.94 10.45
N SER A 284 17.26 -11.58 10.42
CA SER A 284 18.19 -11.95 9.34
C SER A 284 18.62 -13.41 9.37
N ILE A 285 18.58 -14.08 10.53
CA ILE A 285 19.11 -15.44 10.69
C ILE A 285 18.05 -16.44 10.23
N LEU A 286 18.37 -17.24 9.21
CA LEU A 286 17.53 -18.32 8.73
C LEU A 286 17.71 -19.57 9.61
N ASN A 287 16.61 -20.04 10.21
CA ASN A 287 16.54 -21.21 11.09
C ASN A 287 15.74 -22.33 10.42
N CYS A 288 16.45 -23.18 9.65
CA CYS A 288 15.82 -24.27 8.92
C CYS A 288 15.44 -25.44 9.82
N PRO A 289 14.23 -26.04 9.65
CA PRO A 289 13.90 -27.31 10.30
C PRO A 289 14.78 -28.45 9.73
N ALA A 290 14.75 -29.61 10.37
CA ALA A 290 15.50 -30.78 9.88
C ALA A 290 15.00 -31.28 8.51
N SER A 291 13.70 -31.13 8.24
CA SER A 291 13.05 -31.53 6.98
C SER A 291 11.70 -30.81 6.81
N ASP A 292 11.14 -30.86 5.59
CA ASP A 292 9.77 -30.42 5.39
C ASP A 292 8.75 -31.38 6.04
N PRO A 293 7.61 -30.87 6.48
CA PRO A 293 6.47 -31.69 6.88
C PRO A 293 6.00 -32.66 5.78
N PHE A 294 5.40 -33.78 6.18
CA PHE A 294 4.97 -34.86 5.27
C PHE A 294 3.97 -34.44 4.17
N TYR A 295 3.24 -33.34 4.37
CA TYR A 295 2.25 -32.82 3.42
C TYR A 295 2.89 -32.02 2.27
N CYS A 296 4.15 -31.60 2.42
CA CYS A 296 4.91 -30.94 1.37
C CYS A 296 5.24 -31.97 0.27
N ARG A 297 5.09 -31.56 -1.00
CA ARG A 297 5.13 -32.41 -2.21
C ARG A 297 4.00 -33.45 -2.29
N ARG A 298 2.92 -33.27 -1.54
CA ARG A 298 1.72 -34.13 -1.58
C ARG A 298 0.45 -33.31 -1.66
N SER A 299 0.19 -32.54 -0.60
CA SER A 299 -0.96 -31.64 -0.49
C SER A 299 -0.60 -30.22 -0.90
N LEU A 300 0.65 -29.82 -0.67
CA LEU A 300 1.26 -28.61 -1.21
C LEU A 300 2.30 -29.02 -2.25
N LEU A 301 2.22 -28.46 -3.44
CA LEU A 301 3.09 -28.74 -4.57
C LEU A 301 4.15 -27.63 -4.74
N PRO A 302 5.26 -27.89 -5.45
CA PRO A 302 6.29 -26.88 -5.68
C PRO A 302 5.76 -25.57 -6.28
N ASP A 303 4.76 -25.64 -7.15
CA ASP A 303 4.15 -24.45 -7.76
C ASP A 303 3.44 -23.55 -6.72
N ASP A 304 2.94 -24.14 -5.63
CA ASP A 304 2.30 -23.41 -4.54
C ASP A 304 3.27 -22.45 -3.82
N CYS A 305 4.59 -22.67 -3.94
CA CYS A 305 5.62 -21.77 -3.42
C CYS A 305 5.57 -20.39 -4.07
N GLN A 306 5.14 -20.31 -5.33
CA GLN A 306 5.04 -19.04 -6.07
C GLN A 306 3.66 -18.40 -5.93
N VAL A 307 2.63 -19.20 -5.67
CA VAL A 307 1.24 -18.73 -5.55
C VAL A 307 0.91 -18.24 -4.15
N TYR A 308 1.36 -18.97 -3.12
CA TYR A 308 0.94 -18.74 -1.74
C TYR A 308 2.12 -18.34 -0.86
N ALA A 309 2.06 -17.12 -0.35
CA ALA A 309 3.15 -16.53 0.43
C ALA A 309 3.51 -17.27 1.73
N ASN A 310 2.60 -18.08 2.28
CA ASN A 310 2.84 -18.90 3.47
C ASN A 310 3.55 -20.22 3.17
N VAL A 311 3.45 -20.75 1.94
CA VAL A 311 3.98 -22.08 1.59
C VAL A 311 5.50 -22.16 1.73
N PRO A 312 6.30 -21.14 1.37
CA PRO A 312 7.74 -21.12 1.66
C PRO A 312 8.11 -21.22 3.14
N HIS A 313 7.23 -20.80 4.06
CA HIS A 313 7.45 -20.96 5.50
C HIS A 313 7.00 -22.34 6.02
N LEU A 314 6.04 -22.98 5.36
CA LEU A 314 5.53 -24.30 5.72
C LEU A 314 6.40 -25.43 5.15
N CYS A 315 6.89 -25.26 3.93
CA CYS A 315 7.67 -26.23 3.15
C CYS A 315 8.98 -25.59 2.65
N PRO A 316 9.86 -25.13 3.55
CA PRO A 316 11.02 -24.32 3.19
C PRO A 316 12.05 -25.02 2.30
N PHE A 317 12.21 -26.34 2.34
CA PHE A 317 13.11 -27.02 1.41
C PHE A 317 12.45 -27.28 0.07
N MET A 318 11.17 -27.64 0.04
CA MET A 318 10.38 -27.76 -1.19
C MET A 318 10.42 -26.47 -2.01
N CYS A 319 10.37 -25.33 -1.32
CA CYS A 319 10.44 -24.00 -1.92
C CYS A 319 11.87 -23.45 -2.06
N GLY A 320 12.90 -24.22 -1.72
CA GLY A 320 14.31 -23.83 -1.88
C GLY A 320 14.79 -22.72 -0.94
N VAL A 321 14.04 -22.37 0.11
CA VAL A 321 14.44 -21.40 1.14
C VAL A 321 15.58 -21.97 1.99
N CYS A 322 15.50 -23.24 2.36
CA CYS A 322 16.49 -23.93 3.19
C CYS A 322 17.55 -24.72 2.41
N GLY A 323 17.67 -24.46 1.10
CA GLY A 323 18.53 -25.23 0.22
C GLY A 323 17.95 -26.62 -0.11
N GLU A 324 18.81 -27.57 -0.43
CA GLU A 324 18.41 -28.95 -0.71
C GLU A 324 18.07 -29.71 0.58
N GLN A 325 17.05 -30.57 0.54
CA GLN A 325 16.72 -31.41 1.71
C GLN A 325 17.90 -32.33 2.03
N PRO A 326 18.29 -32.46 3.31
CA PRO A 326 19.19 -33.53 3.72
C PRO A 326 18.58 -34.87 3.34
N LEU A 327 19.27 -35.65 2.50
CA LEU A 327 18.84 -37.01 2.17
C LEU A 327 18.70 -37.83 3.47
N PRO A 328 17.61 -38.58 3.65
CA PRO A 328 17.50 -39.47 4.80
C PRO A 328 18.65 -40.48 4.77
N ILE A 329 19.43 -40.56 5.84
CA ILE A 329 20.36 -41.68 6.04
C ILE A 329 19.50 -42.94 6.12
N ALA A 330 19.56 -43.77 5.09
CA ALA A 330 18.84 -45.02 5.02
C ALA A 330 19.40 -46.00 6.06
N SER A 331 18.80 -46.05 7.24
CA SER A 331 18.99 -47.18 8.16
C SER A 331 18.03 -48.30 7.76
N ASN A 332 18.61 -49.36 7.20
CA ASN A 332 18.00 -50.67 6.94
C ASN A 332 16.97 -51.08 8.00
N LEU A 333 15.78 -51.50 7.57
CA LEU A 333 15.08 -52.62 8.20
C LEU A 333 14.36 -53.45 7.14
N GLN A 334 14.54 -54.75 7.30
CA GLN A 334 14.38 -55.81 6.32
C GLN A 334 12.91 -56.18 6.05
N LYS A 335 12.69 -56.65 4.82
CA LYS A 335 11.73 -57.67 4.37
C LYS A 335 10.68 -58.14 5.39
N SER A 336 9.40 -57.98 5.06
CA SER A 336 8.52 -59.13 4.87
C SER A 336 7.28 -58.78 4.04
N ASN A 337 7.18 -59.44 2.90
CA ASN A 337 5.97 -59.60 2.11
C ASN A 337 4.99 -60.51 2.89
N LYS A 338 3.74 -60.09 3.11
CA LYS A 338 2.57 -60.98 3.30
C LYS A 338 1.24 -60.20 3.35
N ASN A 339 0.41 -60.46 2.35
CA ASN A 339 -1.06 -60.53 2.32
C ASN A 339 -1.88 -59.61 3.25
N ARG A 340 -2.59 -58.65 2.65
CA ARG A 340 -3.71 -57.93 3.29
C ARG A 340 -5.05 -58.54 2.88
N PRO A 341 -5.87 -59.07 3.81
CA PRO A 341 -7.25 -59.45 3.50
C PRO A 341 -8.16 -58.22 3.44
N LYS A 342 -9.19 -58.29 2.59
CA LYS A 342 -10.30 -57.33 2.54
C LYS A 342 -11.06 -57.38 3.87
N GLY A 343 -11.03 -56.28 4.62
CA GLY A 343 -11.86 -56.04 5.79
C GLY A 343 -12.71 -54.79 5.59
N LYS A 344 -14.03 -54.99 5.54
CA LYS A 344 -15.05 -53.93 5.70
C LYS A 344 -14.78 -53.18 7.00
N THR A 345 -14.81 -51.85 6.96
CA THR A 345 -14.94 -51.05 8.19
C THR A 345 -16.15 -50.14 8.04
N THR A 346 -17.12 -50.44 8.89
CA THR A 346 -18.39 -49.76 9.08
C THR A 346 -18.17 -48.33 9.54
N THR A 347 -18.82 -47.38 8.89
CA THR A 347 -18.86 -45.97 9.29
C THR A 347 -19.71 -45.83 10.55
N THR A 348 -19.12 -45.40 11.66
CA THR A 348 -19.86 -44.91 12.82
C THR A 348 -19.71 -43.40 12.87
N THR A 349 -20.75 -42.68 12.45
CA THR A 349 -20.85 -41.22 12.51
C THR A 349 -21.02 -40.82 13.97
N THR A 350 -19.97 -40.24 14.57
CA THR A 350 -20.09 -39.50 15.83
C THR A 350 -20.24 -38.02 15.46
N THR A 351 -21.45 -37.48 15.63
CA THR A 351 -21.73 -36.05 15.65
C THR A 351 -21.07 -35.44 16.88
N THR A 352 -19.81 -35.05 16.75
CA THR A 352 -19.17 -34.13 17.67
C THR A 352 -19.47 -32.73 17.18
N THR A 353 -20.33 -32.01 17.92
CA THR A 353 -20.50 -30.57 17.73
C THR A 353 -19.13 -29.93 17.97
N PRO A 354 -18.54 -29.21 17.00
CA PRO A 354 -17.25 -28.60 17.20
C PRO A 354 -17.33 -27.59 18.36
N PRO A 355 -16.26 -27.43 19.16
CA PRO A 355 -16.24 -26.46 20.24
C PRO A 355 -16.54 -25.05 19.70
N PRO A 356 -17.16 -24.16 20.50
CA PRO A 356 -17.42 -22.79 20.08
C PRO A 356 -16.11 -22.13 19.66
N PHE A 357 -16.05 -21.75 18.38
CA PHE A 357 -14.93 -21.00 17.82
C PHE A 357 -14.91 -19.61 18.47
N ILE A 358 -13.78 -19.25 19.09
CA ILE A 358 -13.52 -17.92 19.62
C ILE A 358 -12.69 -17.19 18.57
N SER A 359 -13.28 -16.19 17.93
CA SER A 359 -12.61 -15.30 16.98
C SER A 359 -11.46 -14.54 17.68
N PRO A 360 -10.41 -14.08 16.96
CA PRO A 360 -9.41 -13.14 17.51
C PRO A 360 -10.01 -11.86 18.12
N TYR A 361 -11.28 -11.55 17.84
CA TYR A 361 -12.02 -10.43 18.43
C TYR A 361 -12.85 -10.82 19.68
N ASN A 362 -12.66 -12.04 20.21
CA ASN A 362 -13.27 -12.55 21.44
C ASN A 362 -14.82 -12.59 21.45
N CYS A 363 -15.44 -12.79 20.28
CA CYS A 363 -16.91 -12.84 20.11
C CYS A 363 -17.44 -14.28 20.00
N THR A 364 -18.72 -14.48 20.34
CA THR A 364 -19.43 -15.76 20.26
C THR A 364 -20.45 -15.77 19.12
N TYR A 365 -20.41 -16.82 18.29
CA TYR A 365 -21.30 -17.00 17.13
C TYR A 365 -22.79 -17.06 17.53
N LYS A 366 -23.60 -16.10 17.05
CA LYS A 366 -25.06 -16.03 17.31
C LYS A 366 -25.93 -16.59 16.19
N GLY A 367 -25.33 -17.15 15.13
CA GLY A 367 -26.05 -17.69 13.97
C GLY A 367 -25.86 -16.85 12.70
N LEU A 368 -26.42 -17.34 11.59
CA LEU A 368 -26.40 -16.65 10.29
C LEU A 368 -27.46 -15.55 10.26
N ARG A 369 -27.12 -14.38 9.70
CA ARG A 369 -28.11 -13.38 9.30
C ARG A 369 -28.69 -13.80 7.96
N SER A 370 -30.02 -13.90 7.88
CA SER A 370 -30.70 -14.65 6.83
C SER A 370 -31.10 -13.80 5.63
N SER A 371 -30.84 -12.48 5.64
CA SER A 371 -31.17 -11.60 4.51
C SER A 371 -30.08 -10.58 4.18
N LEU A 372 -29.99 -10.22 2.89
CA LEU A 372 -29.09 -9.19 2.39
C LEU A 372 -29.31 -7.81 3.05
N GLU A 373 -30.57 -7.48 3.37
CA GLU A 373 -30.89 -6.23 4.07
C GLU A 373 -30.52 -6.24 5.56
N GLU A 374 -30.58 -7.40 6.24
CA GLU A 374 -30.00 -7.54 7.58
C GLU A 374 -28.47 -7.43 7.54
N CYS A 375 -27.77 -7.96 6.53
CA CYS A 375 -26.32 -7.79 6.45
C CYS A 375 -25.92 -6.32 6.25
N LYS A 376 -26.59 -5.61 5.33
CA LYS A 376 -26.30 -4.19 5.02
C LYS A 376 -26.45 -3.28 6.24
N LYS A 377 -27.47 -3.53 7.07
CA LYS A 377 -27.78 -2.69 8.24
C LYS A 377 -26.69 -2.70 9.30
N PHE A 378 -25.86 -3.75 9.35
CA PHE A 378 -24.91 -3.97 10.44
C PHE A 378 -23.44 -3.94 10.02
N GLY A 379 -23.11 -4.25 8.77
CA GLY A 379 -21.69 -4.30 8.39
C GLY A 379 -21.01 -2.93 8.30
N ASP A 380 -21.76 -1.84 8.48
CA ASP A 380 -21.15 -0.50 8.61
C ASP A 380 -20.47 -0.27 9.97
N ARG A 381 -20.41 -1.30 10.82
CA ARG A 381 -20.18 -1.16 12.27
C ARG A 381 -18.92 -1.90 12.71
N GLY A 382 -17.77 -1.38 12.26
CA GLY A 382 -16.51 -1.39 13.01
C GLY A 382 -15.58 -2.60 12.94
N SER A 383 -16.06 -3.84 12.77
CA SER A 383 -15.17 -5.04 12.78
C SER A 383 -15.09 -5.80 11.45
N ASP A 384 -15.83 -5.37 10.44
CA ASP A 384 -15.65 -5.83 9.05
C ASP A 384 -14.50 -5.09 8.38
N THR A 385 -13.67 -5.83 7.65
CA THR A 385 -12.63 -5.30 6.77
C THR A 385 -13.24 -4.68 5.50
N ARG A 386 -12.42 -3.95 4.71
CA ARG A 386 -12.87 -3.34 3.44
C ARG A 386 -13.25 -4.33 2.35
N ALA A 387 -12.94 -5.61 2.56
CA ALA A 387 -13.28 -6.64 1.59
C ALA A 387 -14.80 -6.91 1.56
N CYS A 388 -15.54 -6.48 2.59
CA CYS A 388 -16.98 -6.72 2.77
C CYS A 388 -17.82 -5.66 2.06
N VAL A 389 -18.95 -6.04 1.44
CA VAL A 389 -19.88 -5.12 0.77
C VAL A 389 -20.41 -4.02 1.67
N SER A 390 -20.48 -4.28 2.97
CA SER A 390 -20.84 -3.30 3.99
C SER A 390 -19.86 -2.12 4.12
N LYS A 391 -18.64 -2.29 3.62
CA LYS A 391 -17.60 -1.26 3.50
C LYS A 391 -17.26 -0.93 2.05
N GLY A 392 -18.15 -1.25 1.12
CA GLY A 392 -17.99 -1.03 -0.32
C GLY A 392 -17.11 -2.06 -1.03
N GLY A 393 -16.78 -3.17 -0.36
CA GLY A 393 -16.02 -4.29 -0.91
C GLY A 393 -16.87 -5.28 -1.71
N GLN A 394 -16.28 -6.43 -2.04
CA GLN A 394 -16.89 -7.44 -2.91
C GLN A 394 -17.60 -8.58 -2.17
N PHE A 395 -17.26 -8.84 -0.89
CA PHE A 395 -17.78 -9.99 -0.16
C PHE A 395 -19.15 -9.70 0.46
N GLY A 396 -20.18 -10.37 -0.06
CA GLY A 396 -21.58 -10.29 0.35
C GLY A 396 -21.97 -11.35 1.38
N CYS A 397 -23.25 -11.40 1.77
CA CYS A 397 -23.75 -12.41 2.71
C CYS A 397 -23.58 -13.84 2.18
N GLU A 398 -23.69 -14.00 0.86
CA GLU A 398 -23.48 -15.28 0.16
C GLU A 398 -22.05 -15.83 0.34
N ASP A 399 -21.07 -14.94 0.51
CA ASP A 399 -19.68 -15.33 0.72
C ASP A 399 -19.40 -15.82 2.15
N CYS A 400 -20.28 -15.50 3.10
CA CYS A 400 -20.19 -15.97 4.49
C CYS A 400 -20.35 -17.49 4.62
N GLU A 401 -21.12 -18.12 3.72
CA GLU A 401 -21.28 -19.57 3.67
C GLU A 401 -20.23 -20.23 2.75
N ARG A 402 -19.72 -19.47 1.78
CA ARG A 402 -18.79 -19.95 0.76
C ARG A 402 -17.33 -19.97 1.22
N TYR A 403 -16.94 -19.00 2.04
CA TYR A 403 -15.55 -18.79 2.42
C TYR A 403 -15.41 -18.63 3.92
N TYR A 404 -14.76 -19.60 4.56
CA TYR A 404 -14.57 -19.63 6.01
C TYR A 404 -13.87 -18.37 6.54
N ASN A 405 -12.81 -17.92 5.85
CA ASN A 405 -12.07 -16.71 6.17
C ASN A 405 -12.89 -15.42 5.97
N VAL A 406 -13.85 -15.39 5.03
CA VAL A 406 -14.78 -14.25 4.90
C VAL A 406 -15.61 -14.13 6.18
N LYS A 407 -16.07 -15.26 6.71
CA LYS A 407 -16.85 -15.29 7.94
C LYS A 407 -16.03 -14.99 9.20
N THR A 408 -14.79 -15.45 9.30
CA THR A 408 -14.00 -15.38 10.55
C THR A 408 -13.02 -14.22 10.60
N ASP A 409 -12.43 -13.85 9.46
CA ASP A 409 -11.25 -12.99 9.40
C ASP A 409 -11.56 -11.65 8.72
N TYR A 410 -12.42 -11.66 7.69
CA TYR A 410 -12.72 -10.45 6.91
C TYR A 410 -14.02 -9.76 7.30
N CYS A 411 -15.13 -10.48 7.41
CA CYS A 411 -16.48 -9.92 7.51
C CYS A 411 -17.29 -10.49 8.69
N PRO A 412 -16.73 -10.54 9.91
CA PRO A 412 -17.37 -11.22 11.02
C PRO A 412 -18.66 -10.52 11.52
N VAL A 413 -18.80 -9.20 11.36
CA VAL A 413 -20.04 -8.48 11.72
C VAL A 413 -21.08 -8.67 10.62
N LEU A 414 -20.70 -8.57 9.34
CA LEU A 414 -21.59 -8.85 8.20
C LEU A 414 -22.17 -10.26 8.30
N CYS A 415 -21.32 -11.25 8.59
CA CYS A 415 -21.67 -12.66 8.62
C CYS A 415 -22.36 -13.13 9.92
N GLY A 416 -22.68 -12.22 10.85
CA GLY A 416 -23.39 -12.54 12.10
C GLY A 416 -22.54 -13.27 13.15
N LEU A 417 -21.22 -13.32 12.96
CA LEU A 417 -20.27 -13.86 13.94
C LEU A 417 -20.05 -12.88 15.11
N CYS A 418 -20.12 -11.58 14.84
CA CYS A 418 -19.98 -10.50 15.82
C CYS A 418 -21.19 -9.56 15.81
N ASP A 419 -21.56 -9.05 16.99
CA ASP A 419 -22.45 -7.90 17.10
C ASP A 419 -21.71 -6.62 16.73
N ALA A 420 -22.47 -5.61 16.31
CA ALA A 420 -21.94 -4.28 16.07
C ALA A 420 -21.49 -3.63 17.40
N PRO A 421 -20.28 -3.07 17.48
CA PRO A 421 -19.85 -2.32 18.65
C PRO A 421 -20.82 -1.16 18.92
N CYS A 422 -20.99 -0.84 20.21
CA CYS A 422 -21.70 0.37 20.66
C CYS A 422 -23.18 0.47 20.27
N GLY A 423 -23.87 -0.67 20.14
CA GLY A 423 -25.32 -0.72 19.89
C GLY A 423 -25.73 -0.16 18.52
N GLY A 424 -24.80 0.01 17.59
CA GLY A 424 -25.08 0.58 16.27
C GLY A 424 -25.16 2.10 16.23
N LYS A 425 -24.48 2.80 17.15
CA LYS A 425 -24.27 4.25 17.09
C LYS A 425 -23.63 4.66 15.75
N VAL A 426 -24.11 5.76 15.17
CA VAL A 426 -23.61 6.33 13.89
C VAL A 426 -23.17 7.77 14.12
N CYS A 427 -21.98 8.11 13.63
CA CYS A 427 -21.44 9.46 13.64
C CYS A 427 -21.70 10.13 12.29
N VAL A 428 -22.19 11.37 12.30
CA VAL A 428 -22.50 12.15 11.09
C VAL A 428 -21.45 13.25 10.88
N ASN A 429 -21.54 14.01 9.78
CA ASN A 429 -20.69 15.18 9.50
C ASN A 429 -19.18 14.92 9.60
N GLY A 430 -18.73 13.74 9.15
CA GLY A 430 -17.32 13.35 9.19
C GLY A 430 -16.81 12.94 10.59
N GLY A 431 -17.71 12.62 11.52
CA GLY A 431 -17.35 12.02 12.80
C GLY A 431 -16.95 10.54 12.65
N VAL A 432 -16.03 10.08 13.50
CA VAL A 432 -15.53 8.68 13.51
C VAL A 432 -15.93 8.01 14.82
N LEU A 433 -16.54 6.82 14.77
CA LEU A 433 -16.91 6.07 15.98
C LEU A 433 -15.67 5.41 16.58
N ASP A 434 -15.37 5.72 17.84
CA ASP A 434 -14.46 4.94 18.66
C ASP A 434 -15.21 3.69 19.18
N PRO A 435 -14.81 2.47 18.77
CA PRO A 435 -15.50 1.24 19.14
C PRO A 435 -15.27 0.81 20.59
N ASP A 436 -14.21 1.30 21.25
CA ASP A 436 -13.86 0.95 22.63
C ASP A 436 -14.55 1.91 23.61
N ALA A 437 -14.55 3.20 23.30
CA ALA A 437 -15.20 4.22 24.12
C ALA A 437 -16.68 4.42 23.82
N CYS A 438 -17.18 3.88 22.70
CA CYS A 438 -18.54 4.05 22.20
C CYS A 438 -18.99 5.51 22.06
N LYS A 439 -18.07 6.35 21.61
CA LYS A 439 -18.25 7.79 21.40
C LYS A 439 -17.87 8.17 19.98
N CYS A 440 -18.60 9.12 19.43
CA CYS A 440 -18.22 9.74 18.18
C CYS A 440 -17.13 10.78 18.42
N ASP A 441 -16.06 10.64 17.67
CA ASP A 441 -15.00 11.63 17.59
C ASP A 441 -15.32 12.61 16.47
N CYS A 442 -15.76 13.81 16.86
CA CYS A 442 -16.29 14.79 15.94
C CYS A 442 -15.22 15.70 15.36
N THR A 443 -15.32 15.95 14.06
CA THR A 443 -14.49 16.93 13.38
C THR A 443 -15.07 18.33 13.63
N PRO A 444 -14.32 19.27 14.25
CA PRO A 444 -14.79 20.65 14.42
C PRO A 444 -15.20 21.27 13.07
N PRO A 445 -16.25 22.11 13.01
CA PRO A 445 -17.00 22.68 14.13
C PRO A 445 -18.04 21.75 14.77
N TYR A 446 -18.17 20.49 14.32
CA TYR A 446 -19.18 19.59 14.84
C TYR A 446 -18.81 18.98 16.19
N PHE A 447 -19.82 18.73 17.03
CA PHE A 447 -19.70 18.11 18.34
C PHE A 447 -20.99 17.34 18.71
N GLY A 448 -21.05 16.80 19.93
CA GLY A 448 -22.19 16.02 20.43
C GLY A 448 -22.00 14.52 20.26
N ASP A 449 -22.94 13.73 20.77
CA ASP A 449 -22.81 12.26 20.85
C ASP A 449 -22.74 11.57 19.47
N THR A 450 -23.27 12.22 18.44
CA THR A 450 -23.29 11.74 17.05
C THR A 450 -22.65 12.72 16.06
N CYS A 451 -22.02 13.80 16.53
CA CYS A 451 -21.45 14.87 15.67
C CYS A 451 -22.47 15.67 14.87
N GLN A 452 -23.71 15.73 15.34
CA GLN A 452 -24.78 16.47 14.69
C GLN A 452 -24.83 17.94 15.13
N GLU A 453 -24.28 18.26 16.30
CA GLU A 453 -24.32 19.60 16.86
C GLU A 453 -23.20 20.47 16.30
N LEU A 454 -23.42 21.77 16.16
CA LEU A 454 -22.48 22.70 15.52
C LEU A 454 -22.00 23.77 16.50
N LYS A 455 -20.68 23.91 16.65
CA LYS A 455 -20.02 24.95 17.45
C LYS A 455 -19.00 25.71 16.61
N CYS A 456 -19.42 26.88 16.15
CA CYS A 456 -18.62 27.72 15.26
C CYS A 456 -17.41 28.36 15.97
N PRO A 457 -16.20 28.32 15.38
CA PRO A 457 -15.07 29.12 15.85
C PRO A 457 -15.32 30.60 15.56
N GLU A 458 -14.68 31.51 16.29
CA GLU A 458 -14.81 32.97 16.02
C GLU A 458 -14.23 33.37 14.66
N LYS A 459 -13.25 32.61 14.15
CA LYS A 459 -12.60 32.85 12.86
C LYS A 459 -12.13 31.54 12.24
N ASP A 460 -12.03 31.55 10.92
CA ASP A 460 -11.42 30.47 10.15
C ASP A 460 -9.92 30.30 10.48
N LYS A 461 -9.39 29.11 10.19
CA LYS A 461 -7.94 28.84 10.36
C LYS A 461 -7.11 29.72 9.43
N TRP A 462 -5.85 29.96 9.81
CA TRP A 462 -4.96 30.91 9.11
C TRP A 462 -4.77 30.61 7.61
N HIS A 463 -4.83 29.33 7.20
CA HIS A 463 -4.65 28.94 5.80
C HIS A 463 -5.90 29.18 4.95
N CYS A 464 -7.04 29.57 5.54
CA CYS A 464 -8.27 29.85 4.81
C CYS A 464 -8.22 31.16 4.02
N SER A 465 -7.31 32.10 4.37
CA SER A 465 -7.18 33.37 3.67
C SER A 465 -6.66 33.26 2.24
N VAL A 466 -6.11 32.10 1.84
CA VAL A 466 -5.63 31.83 0.48
C VAL A 466 -6.60 30.96 -0.33
N LEU A 467 -7.75 30.61 0.25
CA LEU A 467 -8.77 29.76 -0.37
C LEU A 467 -9.93 30.61 -0.92
N GLN A 468 -10.65 30.06 -1.90
CA GLN A 468 -11.82 30.66 -2.52
C GLN A 468 -13.08 29.88 -2.13
N ALA A 469 -14.25 30.52 -2.19
CA ALA A 469 -15.52 29.85 -1.85
C ALA A 469 -15.81 28.59 -2.71
N SER A 470 -15.26 28.50 -3.92
CA SER A 470 -15.35 27.28 -4.75
C SER A 470 -14.69 26.07 -4.07
N HIS A 471 -13.60 26.29 -3.33
CA HIS A 471 -12.86 25.25 -2.62
C HIS A 471 -13.70 24.57 -1.53
N CYS A 472 -14.78 25.20 -1.06
CA CYS A 472 -15.73 24.60 -0.14
C CYS A 472 -16.50 23.42 -0.73
N LYS A 473 -16.64 23.39 -2.07
CA LYS A 473 -17.29 22.30 -2.81
C LYS A 473 -16.27 21.32 -3.39
N ASP A 474 -15.10 21.83 -3.76
CA ASP A 474 -14.05 21.01 -4.38
C ASP A 474 -13.29 20.14 -3.38
N TYR A 475 -13.26 20.54 -2.11
CA TYR A 475 -12.51 19.86 -1.07
C TYR A 475 -13.35 19.71 0.21
N ILE A 476 -13.58 18.47 0.61
CA ILE A 476 -14.40 18.09 1.78
C ILE A 476 -13.92 18.76 3.08
N ASN A 477 -12.66 19.16 3.10
CA ASN A 477 -11.90 19.62 4.23
C ASN A 477 -12.15 21.11 4.56
N VAL A 478 -12.37 21.93 3.53
CA VAL A 478 -12.48 23.40 3.62
C VAL A 478 -13.73 23.81 4.40
N PRO A 479 -14.90 23.16 4.25
CA PRO A 479 -16.05 23.31 5.13
C PRO A 479 -15.75 23.22 6.64
N TYR A 480 -14.81 22.36 7.04
CA TYR A 480 -14.48 22.12 8.45
C TYR A 480 -13.40 23.07 8.98
N ASP A 481 -12.37 23.36 8.16
CA ASP A 481 -11.26 24.24 8.55
C ASP A 481 -11.60 25.74 8.39
N CYS A 482 -12.51 26.03 7.46
CA CYS A 482 -12.91 27.36 7.03
C CYS A 482 -14.45 27.51 7.00
N PRO A 483 -15.16 27.21 8.11
CA PRO A 483 -16.61 27.15 8.12
C PRO A 483 -17.27 28.52 7.82
N HIS A 484 -16.59 29.65 8.08
CA HIS A 484 -17.09 30.98 7.70
C HIS A 484 -16.95 31.23 6.19
N LEU A 485 -15.78 30.92 5.62
CA LEU A 485 -15.57 30.96 4.16
C LEU A 485 -16.61 30.13 3.41
N CYS A 486 -17.03 29.00 4.00
CA CYS A 486 -17.99 28.08 3.39
C CYS A 486 -19.45 28.34 3.76
N GLY A 487 -19.75 29.39 4.53
CA GLY A 487 -21.12 29.73 4.93
C GLY A 487 -21.79 28.70 5.84
N ILE A 488 -21.00 27.87 6.53
CA ILE A 488 -21.46 26.94 7.57
C ILE A 488 -21.61 27.65 8.90
N CYS A 489 -20.68 28.56 9.18
CA CYS A 489 -20.72 29.48 10.30
C CYS A 489 -20.98 30.90 9.78
N ALA A 490 -21.79 31.64 10.54
CA ALA A 490 -22.23 32.99 10.21
C ALA A 490 -21.28 34.06 10.75
#